data_AF-A0A382P9M6-F1
#
_entry.id   AF-A0A382P9M6-F1
#
_cell.length_a   1.000
_cell.length_b   1.000
_cell.length_c   1.000
_cell.angle_alpha   90.00
_cell.angle_beta   90.00
_cell.angle_gamma   90.00
#
_symmetry.space_group_name_H-M   'P 1'
#
loop_
_entity.id
_entity.type
_entity.pdbx_description
1 polymer ?
#
loop_
_entity_poly.entity_id
_entity_poly.type
_entity_poly.pdbx_seq_one_letter_code
_entity_poly.pdbx_strand_id
1 'polypeptide(L)'
;MQNFNKGFTLIELMAVIVILGILTTIVAVNVAPYLQRANFEKVRVDLAQIEKALETYRFQHYAYPTTAQGLEALLVPPGDLKNPNLYPS
;
A
#
# COMPACT_ATOMS: atom_id res chain seq x y z
N MET A 1 34.55 42.82 25.43
CA MET A 1 34.22 41.68 24.54
C MET A 1 33.46 42.26 23.34
N GLN A 2 34.12 42.43 22.20
CA GLN A 2 33.48 43.01 21.01
C GLN A 2 32.68 41.92 20.30
N ASN A 3 31.35 42.01 20.40
CA ASN A 3 30.44 41.13 19.69
C ASN A 3 30.35 41.59 18.22
N PHE A 4 31.05 40.90 17.33
CA PHE A 4 30.89 41.06 15.89
C PHE A 4 29.57 40.43 15.45
N ASN A 5 28.46 41.18 15.58
CA ASN A 5 27.21 40.82 14.92
C ASN A 5 27.40 41.02 13.41
N LYS A 6 27.81 39.94 12.72
CA LYS A 6 27.86 39.90 11.26
C LYS A 6 26.43 39.98 10.74
N GLY A 7 26.08 41.09 10.09
CA GLY A 7 24.80 41.24 9.39
C GLY A 7 24.76 40.37 8.14
N PHE A 8 23.60 39.79 7.87
CA PHE A 8 23.34 38.99 6.67
C PHE A 8 23.29 39.91 5.43
N THR A 9 23.86 39.48 4.31
CA THR A 9 23.83 40.27 3.08
C THR A 9 22.63 39.89 2.20
N LEU A 10 22.08 40.85 1.46
CA LEU A 10 20.99 40.58 0.51
C LEU A 10 21.39 39.56 -0.56
N ILE A 11 22.66 39.60 -0.99
CA ILE A 11 23.18 38.67 -2.01
C ILE A 11 23.24 37.23 -1.50
N GLU A 12 23.50 37.03 -0.21
CA GLU A 12 23.45 35.71 0.45
C GLU A 12 22.04 35.13 0.41
N LEU A 13 21.03 35.95 0.73
CA LEU A 13 19.63 35.53 0.68
C LEU A 13 19.19 35.17 -0.74
N MET A 14 19.61 35.98 -1.72
CA MET A 14 19.31 35.72 -3.13
C MET A 14 19.92 34.41 -3.62
N ALA A 15 21.18 34.13 -3.25
CA ALA A 15 21.83 32.87 -3.59
C ALA A 15 21.09 31.66 -3.00
N VAL A 16 20.63 31.75 -1.74
CA VAL A 16 19.85 30.68 -1.08
C VAL A 16 18.52 30.43 -1.80
N ILE A 17 17.78 31.48 -2.16
CA ILE A 17 16.48 31.34 -2.84
C ILE A 17 16.65 30.72 -4.24
N VAL A 18 17.72 31.08 -4.95
CA VAL A 18 18.04 30.48 -6.26
C VAL A 18 18.34 28.98 -6.12
N ILE A 19 19.16 28.58 -5.15
CA ILE A 19 19.47 27.16 -4.90
C ILE A 19 18.20 26.40 -4.51
N LEU A 20 17.37 26.97 -3.62
CA LEU A 20 16.09 26.38 -3.22
C LEU A 20 15.17 26.20 -4.44
N GLY A 21 15.08 27.20 -5.32
CA GLY A 21 14.29 27.14 -6.56
C GLY A 21 14.70 25.99 -7.46
N ILE A 22 16.02 25.81 -7.69
CA ILE A 22 16.58 24.72 -8.51
C ILE A 22 16.30 23.36 -7.87
N LEU A 23 16.44 23.23 -6.54
CA LEU A 23 16.18 21.97 -5.85
C LEU A 23 14.70 21.58 -5.89
N THR A 24 13.79 22.55 -5.73
CA THR A 24 12.34 22.28 -5.81
C THR A 24 11.90 21.73 -7.16
N THR A 25 12.50 22.17 -8.28
CA THR A 25 12.12 21.64 -9.60
C THR A 25 12.55 20.18 -9.80
N ILE A 26 13.71 19.80 -9.25
CA ILE A 26 14.24 18.43 -9.35
C ILE A 26 13.42 17.46 -8.48
N VAL A 27 13.06 17.88 -7.26
CA VAL A 27 12.33 17.02 -6.31
C VAL A 27 10.88 16.80 -6.72
N ALA A 28 10.26 17.72 -7.48
CA ALA A 28 8.86 17.63 -7.87
C ALA A 28 8.55 16.45 -8.81
N VAL A 29 9.53 15.95 -9.57
CA VAL A 29 9.28 15.00 -10.66
C VAL A 29 9.93 13.66 -10.35
N ASN A 30 9.31 12.82 -9.51
CA ASN A 30 9.70 11.39 -9.44
C ASN A 30 8.74 10.48 -8.62
N VAL A 31 7.46 10.79 -8.42
CA VAL A 31 6.58 9.96 -7.55
C VAL A 31 5.54 9.12 -8.31
N ALA A 32 5.02 9.65 -9.42
CA ALA A 32 3.94 9.01 -10.17
C ALA A 32 4.25 7.58 -10.69
N PRO A 33 5.42 7.30 -11.32
CA PRO A 33 5.70 5.95 -11.83
C PRO A 33 5.96 4.93 -10.71
N TYR A 34 6.42 5.37 -9.53
CA TYR A 34 6.61 4.50 -8.37
C TYR A 34 5.29 4.06 -7.75
N LEU A 35 4.30 4.97 -7.69
CA LEU A 35 2.96 4.65 -7.21
C LEU A 35 2.26 3.62 -8.10
N GLN A 36 2.38 3.74 -9.42
CA GLN A 36 1.79 2.75 -10.33
C GLN A 36 2.39 1.35 -10.15
N ARG A 37 3.72 1.24 -10.05
CA ARG A 37 4.37 -0.06 -9.79
C ARG A 37 3.96 -0.66 -8.44
N ALA A 38 3.87 0.17 -7.40
CA ALA A 38 3.42 -0.27 -6.08
C ALA A 38 1.98 -0.80 -6.11
N ASN A 39 1.08 -0.18 -6.88
CA ASN A 39 -0.29 -0.66 -7.04
C ASN A 39 -0.36 -2.03 -7.72
N PHE A 40 0.44 -2.27 -8.77
CA PHE A 40 0.48 -3.58 -9.44
C PHE A 40 0.99 -4.68 -8.51
N GLU A 41 2.06 -4.42 -7.75
CA GLU A 41 2.56 -5.40 -6.77
C GLU A 41 1.56 -5.65 -5.65
N LYS A 42 0.85 -4.61 -5.18
CA LYS A 42 -0.22 -4.78 -4.20
C LYS A 42 -1.32 -5.70 -4.72
N VAL A 43 -1.82 -5.46 -5.93
CA VAL A 43 -2.85 -6.32 -6.54
C VAL A 43 -2.35 -7.75 -6.68
N ARG A 44 -1.10 -7.96 -7.06
CA ARG A 44 -0.51 -9.31 -7.15
C ARG A 44 -0.49 -10.03 -5.81
N VAL A 45 -0.11 -9.33 -4.74
CA VAL A 45 -0.11 -9.88 -3.37
C VAL A 45 -1.53 -10.18 -2.91
N ASP A 46 -2.48 -9.28 -3.16
CA ASP A 46 -3.89 -9.46 -2.78
C ASP A 46 -4.50 -10.68 -3.50
N LEU A 47 -4.22 -10.87 -4.80
CA LEU A 47 -4.67 -12.05 -5.55
C LEU A 47 -4.09 -13.34 -4.98
N ALA A 48 -2.79 -13.38 -4.67
CA ALA A 48 -2.16 -14.56 -4.06
C ALA A 48 -2.77 -14.91 -2.68
N GLN A 49 -3.15 -13.91 -1.90
CA GLN A 49 -3.85 -14.12 -0.64
C GLN A 49 -5.25 -14.70 -0.86
N ILE A 50 -5.99 -14.20 -1.86
CA ILE A 50 -7.31 -14.70 -2.23
C ILE A 50 -7.23 -16.14 -2.72
N GLU A 51 -6.27 -16.48 -3.58
CA GLU A 51 -6.03 -17.85 -4.07
C GLU A 51 -5.79 -18.81 -2.90
N LYS A 52 -4.93 -18.44 -1.96
CA LYS A 52 -4.65 -19.26 -0.77
C LYS A 52 -5.90 -19.45 0.10
N ALA A 53 -6.71 -18.42 0.26
CA ALA A 53 -7.95 -18.49 1.02
C ALA A 53 -8.98 -19.40 0.31
N LEU A 54 -9.08 -19.33 -1.02
CA LEU A 54 -9.92 -20.22 -1.83
C LEU A 54 -9.46 -21.69 -1.74
N GLU A 55 -8.15 -21.94 -1.77
CA GLU A 55 -7.60 -23.28 -1.56
C GLU A 55 -7.96 -23.80 -0.17
N THR A 56 -7.79 -22.99 0.87
CA THR A 56 -8.15 -23.33 2.25
C THR A 56 -9.63 -23.66 2.36
N TYR A 57 -10.50 -22.82 1.77
CA TYR A 57 -11.94 -23.08 1.71
C TYR A 57 -12.24 -24.41 1.03
N ARG A 58 -11.61 -24.70 -0.10
CA ARG A 58 -11.76 -25.98 -0.81
C ARG A 58 -11.27 -27.16 0.03
N PHE A 59 -10.15 -27.03 0.73
CA PHE A 59 -9.67 -28.07 1.64
C PHE A 59 -10.69 -28.37 2.75
N GLN A 60 -11.43 -27.36 3.20
CA GLN A 60 -12.45 -27.52 4.24
C GLN A 60 -13.80 -28.00 3.71
N HIS A 61 -14.24 -27.55 2.53
CA HIS A 61 -15.60 -27.78 1.99
C HIS A 61 -15.64 -28.76 0.83
N TYR A 62 -14.49 -29.26 0.38
CA TYR A 62 -14.30 -30.06 -0.83
C TYR A 62 -14.80 -29.38 -2.12
N ALA A 63 -15.09 -28.08 -2.07
CA ALA A 63 -15.63 -27.30 -3.17
C ALA A 63 -15.19 -25.83 -3.02
N TYR A 64 -15.14 -25.09 -4.13
CA TYR A 64 -14.94 -23.64 -4.10
C TYR A 64 -16.25 -22.90 -3.80
N PRO A 65 -16.19 -21.65 -3.33
CA PRO A 65 -17.38 -20.81 -3.19
C PRO A 65 -18.10 -20.63 -4.53
N THR A 66 -19.42 -20.60 -4.49
CA THR A 66 -20.23 -20.25 -5.66
C THR A 66 -20.21 -18.74 -5.91
N THR A 67 -20.52 -18.31 -7.13
CA THR A 67 -20.60 -16.86 -7.46
C THR A 67 -21.60 -16.11 -6.59
N ALA A 68 -22.67 -16.78 -6.14
CA ALA A 68 -23.67 -16.19 -5.25
C ALA A 68 -23.16 -16.01 -3.80
N GLN A 69 -22.25 -16.86 -3.36
CA GLN A 69 -21.61 -16.77 -2.04
C GLN A 69 -20.46 -15.74 -2.01
N GLY A 70 -19.87 -15.47 -3.18
CA GLY A 70 -18.86 -14.43 -3.35
C GLY A 70 -17.58 -14.71 -2.55
N LEU A 71 -16.83 -13.63 -2.29
CA LEU A 71 -15.59 -13.68 -1.51
C LEU A 71 -15.87 -13.63 0.00
N GLU A 72 -17.10 -13.27 0.37
CA GLU A 72 -17.62 -13.23 1.73
C GLU A 72 -17.56 -14.61 2.40
N ALA A 73 -17.70 -15.69 1.63
CA ALA A 73 -17.52 -17.06 2.09
C ALA A 73 -16.11 -17.39 2.59
N LEU A 74 -15.10 -16.57 2.26
CA LEU A 74 -13.74 -16.70 2.79
C LEU A 74 -13.60 -16.07 4.19
N LEU A 75 -14.52 -15.19 4.58
CA LEU A 75 -14.52 -14.51 5.88
C LEU A 75 -15.45 -15.18 6.88
N VAL A 76 -16.64 -15.59 6.43
CA VAL A 76 -17.67 -16.21 7.26
C VAL A 76 -18.04 -17.57 6.66
N PRO A 77 -17.92 -18.67 7.43
CA PRO A 77 -18.37 -19.98 6.99
C PRO A 77 -19.85 -19.91 6.55
N PRO A 78 -20.21 -20.31 5.33
CA PRO A 78 -21.60 -20.35 4.91
C PRO A 78 -22.36 -21.39 5.74
N GLY A 79 -23.63 -21.13 6.08
CA GLY A 79 -24.43 -22.00 6.95
C GLY A 79 -24.68 -23.43 6.43
N ASP A 80 -24.21 -23.78 5.22
CA ASP A 80 -24.32 -25.11 4.60
C ASP A 80 -23.14 -26.05 4.90
N LEU A 81 -22.31 -25.71 5.89
CA LEU A 81 -21.08 -26.43 6.27
C LEU A 81 -21.20 -27.95 6.13
N LYS A 82 -20.59 -28.49 5.06
CA LYS A 82 -20.48 -29.94 4.86
C LYS A 82 -19.76 -30.64 6.00
N ASN A 83 -18.88 -29.94 6.72
CA ASN A 83 -18.21 -30.47 7.90
C ASN A 83 -18.11 -29.39 9.01
N PRO A 84 -19.06 -29.38 9.96
CA PRO A 84 -19.12 -28.38 11.04
C PRO A 84 -17.89 -28.37 11.97
N ASN A 85 -17.11 -29.45 12.03
CA ASN A 85 -15.96 -29.56 12.93
C ASN A 85 -14.70 -28.81 12.47
N LEU A 86 -14.72 -28.24 11.26
CA LEU A 86 -13.59 -27.51 10.69
C LEU A 86 -13.56 -26.03 11.07
N TYR A 87 -14.61 -25.54 11.74
CA TYR A 87 -14.71 -24.20 12.28
C TYR A 87 -14.91 -24.26 13.79
N PRO A 88 -13.92 -23.86 14.60
CA PRO A 88 -14.15 -23.72 16.03
C PRO A 88 -15.18 -22.60 16.25
N SER A 89 -16.18 -22.90 17.08
CA SER A 89 -17.21 -21.97 17.57
C SER A 89 -16.64 -20.79 18.31
#